data_AF-A0A822B8U6-F1
#
_entry.id   AF-A0A822B8U6-F1
#
_cell.length_a   1.000
_cell.length_b   1.000
_cell.length_c   1.000
_cell.angle_alpha   90.00
_cell.angle_beta   90.00
_cell.angle_gamma   90.00
#
_symmetry.space_group_name_H-M   'P 1'
#
loop_
_entity.id
_entity.type
_entity.pdbx_description
1 polymer ?
#
loop_
_entity_poly.entity_id
_entity_poly.type
_entity_poly.pdbx_seq_one_letter_code
_entity_poly.pdbx_strand_id
1 'polypeptide(L)'
;TREIYLINEKTLATELVQTIEEQDWSSCTCSDTSFYLTVRREGTNIFEFNLLSSFALIKRWKPPHSCKHYEVRLNTAYKNKTLALVISHSTTSIVHLELCSSITLDRLWLLDLNISHTIGQPLIRCSSLTCDEWVVVDNNTSQLFHVKKDGQIKSVYPCNPAP
;
A
#
# COMPACT_ATOMS: atom_id res chain seq x y z
N THR A 1 -21.45 6.44 0.56
CA THR A 1 -20.38 7.15 -0.19
C THR A 1 -19.18 7.37 0.70
N ARG A 2 -18.00 7.74 0.16
CA ARG A 2 -16.82 8.09 0.94
C ARG A 2 -16.25 9.44 0.52
N GLU A 3 -15.62 10.13 1.45
CA GLU A 3 -15.11 11.49 1.27
C GLU A 3 -13.58 11.48 1.21
N ILE A 4 -13.01 12.28 0.33
CA ILE A 4 -11.58 12.50 0.19
C ILE A 4 -11.26 13.91 0.68
N TYR A 5 -10.27 14.00 1.57
CA TYR A 5 -9.83 15.25 2.18
C TYR A 5 -8.39 15.57 1.78
N LEU A 6 -8.11 16.86 1.56
CA LEU A 6 -6.76 17.41 1.50
C LEU A 6 -6.39 17.94 2.89
N ILE A 7 -5.20 17.61 3.37
CA ILE A 7 -4.68 18.08 4.66
C ILE A 7 -3.49 18.97 4.40
N ASN A 8 -3.54 20.22 4.87
CA ASN A 8 -2.39 21.11 4.86
C ASN A 8 -1.48 20.76 6.03
N GLU A 9 -0.27 20.25 5.77
CA GLU A 9 0.64 19.80 6.83
C GLU A 9 1.08 20.91 7.79
N LYS A 10 1.12 22.18 7.33
CA LYS A 10 1.59 23.31 8.16
C LYS A 10 0.50 23.84 9.06
N THR A 11 -0.73 23.94 8.55
CA THR A 11 -1.86 24.53 9.28
C THR A 11 -2.77 23.48 9.91
N LEU A 12 -2.59 22.20 9.53
CA LEU A 12 -3.49 21.08 9.83
C LEU A 12 -4.93 21.30 9.35
N ALA A 13 -5.14 22.28 8.46
CA ALA A 13 -6.45 22.53 7.88
C ALA A 13 -6.86 21.37 6.96
N THR A 14 -8.12 20.98 7.06
CA THR A 14 -8.72 19.90 6.27
C THR A 14 -9.74 20.47 5.30
N GLU A 15 -9.63 20.12 4.03
CA GLU A 15 -10.57 20.54 2.98
C GLU A 15 -11.19 19.30 2.32
N LEU A 16 -12.51 19.27 2.21
CA LEU A 16 -13.20 18.23 1.44
C LEU A 16 -12.99 18.50 -0.04
N VAL A 17 -12.42 17.53 -0.76
CA VAL A 17 -12.14 17.68 -2.20
C VAL A 17 -13.17 16.99 -3.06
N GLN A 18 -13.53 15.75 -2.72
CA GLN A 18 -14.45 14.96 -3.52
C GLN A 18 -15.16 13.89 -2.70
N THR A 19 -16.36 13.53 -3.15
CA THR A 19 -17.07 12.34 -2.71
C THR A 19 -16.98 11.28 -3.79
N ILE A 20 -16.56 10.08 -3.40
CA ILE A 20 -16.46 8.90 -4.28
C ILE A 20 -17.52 7.85 -3.92
N GLU A 21 -17.76 6.96 -4.88
CA GLU A 21 -18.63 5.81 -4.68
C GLU A 21 -18.17 4.96 -3.49
N GLU A 22 -19.16 4.37 -2.82
CA GLU A 22 -18.90 3.48 -1.70
C GLU A 22 -18.36 2.15 -2.19
N GLN A 23 -17.16 1.81 -1.73
CA GLN A 23 -16.54 0.50 -1.86
C GLN A 23 -15.80 0.18 -0.56
N ASP A 24 -15.33 -1.07 -0.42
CA ASP A 24 -14.46 -1.50 0.69
C ASP A 24 -13.03 -0.99 0.51
N TRP A 25 -12.88 0.33 0.45
CA TRP A 25 -11.59 1.00 0.38
C TRP A 25 -10.75 0.65 1.60
N SER A 26 -9.49 0.27 1.39
CA SER A 26 -8.64 -0.32 2.42
C SER A 26 -7.32 0.40 2.66
N SER A 27 -6.72 0.93 1.60
CA SER A 27 -5.46 1.65 1.65
C SER A 27 -5.46 2.72 0.58
N CYS A 28 -4.74 3.80 0.87
CA CYS A 28 -4.50 4.88 -0.06
C CYS A 28 -3.04 5.33 0.00
N THR A 29 -2.55 5.91 -1.08
CA THR A 29 -1.28 6.65 -1.12
C THR A 29 -1.32 7.65 -2.27
N CYS A 30 -0.40 8.61 -2.31
CA CYS A 30 -0.35 9.60 -3.39
C CYS A 30 1.09 9.87 -3.85
N SER A 31 1.19 10.24 -5.11
CA SER A 31 2.29 11.05 -5.64
C SER A 31 1.87 12.52 -5.68
N ASP A 32 2.69 13.38 -6.28
CA ASP A 32 2.33 14.78 -6.49
C ASP A 32 1.15 14.96 -7.47
N THR A 33 0.86 13.95 -8.30
CA THR A 33 -0.12 14.06 -9.40
C THR A 33 -1.21 13.00 -9.36
N SER A 34 -0.96 11.88 -8.68
CA SER A 34 -1.83 10.70 -8.69
C SER A 34 -2.20 10.29 -7.27
N PHE A 35 -3.47 9.96 -7.07
CA PHE A 35 -3.98 9.33 -5.86
C PHE A 35 -4.34 7.89 -6.15
N TYR A 36 -3.74 6.96 -5.40
CA TYR A 36 -3.94 5.53 -5.55
C TYR A 36 -4.84 5.03 -4.43
N LEU A 37 -5.92 4.34 -4.81
CA LEU A 37 -6.85 3.68 -3.90
C LEU A 37 -6.93 2.20 -4.17
N THR A 38 -7.05 1.42 -3.09
CA THR A 38 -7.15 -0.03 -3.16
C THR A 38 -8.32 -0.54 -2.33
N VAL A 39 -8.81 -1.72 -2.68
CA VAL A 39 -9.87 -2.42 -1.93
C VAL A 39 -9.34 -3.75 -1.37
N ARG A 40 -9.72 -4.11 -0.14
CA ARG A 40 -9.23 -5.31 0.57
C ARG A 40 -10.13 -6.51 0.29
N ARG A 41 -9.98 -7.09 -0.89
CA ARG A 41 -10.57 -8.38 -1.29
C ARG A 41 -9.57 -9.12 -2.19
N GLU A 42 -9.84 -10.38 -2.52
CA GLU A 42 -9.00 -11.13 -3.44
C GLU A 42 -9.12 -10.60 -4.88
N GLY A 43 -8.01 -10.58 -5.62
CA GLY A 43 -8.02 -10.24 -7.05
C GLY A 43 -8.55 -8.82 -7.33
N THR A 44 -8.14 -7.85 -6.53
CA THR A 44 -8.71 -6.49 -6.59
C THR A 44 -7.90 -5.52 -7.43
N ASN A 45 -8.56 -4.41 -7.78
CA ASN A 45 -7.99 -3.36 -8.61
C ASN A 45 -7.11 -2.39 -7.79
N ILE A 46 -6.26 -1.64 -8.50
CA ILE A 46 -5.73 -0.35 -8.02
C ILE A 46 -6.42 0.74 -8.85
N PHE A 47 -7.03 1.70 -8.17
CA PHE A 47 -7.67 2.85 -8.79
C PHE A 47 -6.71 4.02 -8.70
N GLU A 48 -6.43 4.67 -9.82
CA GLU A 48 -5.58 5.84 -9.91
C GLU A 48 -6.42 7.03 -10.34
N PHE A 49 -6.42 8.07 -9.51
CA PHE A 49 -7.15 9.32 -9.72
C PHE A 49 -6.17 10.47 -9.92
N ASN A 50 -6.55 11.46 -10.72
CA ASN A 50 -5.74 12.64 -10.99
C ASN A 50 -5.94 13.68 -9.88
N LEU A 51 -4.90 13.99 -9.11
CA LEU A 51 -4.97 15.00 -8.05
C LEU A 51 -5.14 16.42 -8.61
N LEU A 52 -4.61 16.69 -9.80
CA LEU A 52 -4.60 18.03 -10.41
C LEU A 52 -5.87 18.36 -11.18
N SER A 53 -6.66 17.35 -11.57
CA SER A 53 -7.88 17.54 -12.38
C SER A 53 -9.14 17.01 -11.67
N SER A 54 -9.42 17.54 -10.49
CA SER A 54 -10.65 17.26 -9.73
C SER A 54 -10.86 15.77 -9.39
N PHE A 55 -9.77 15.04 -9.12
CA PHE A 55 -9.84 13.61 -8.75
C PHE A 55 -10.58 12.76 -9.79
N ALA A 56 -10.46 13.09 -11.07
CA ALA A 56 -10.96 12.22 -12.14
C ALA A 56 -10.21 10.87 -12.15
N LEU A 57 -10.94 9.76 -12.31
CA LEU A 57 -10.34 8.43 -12.45
C LEU A 57 -9.51 8.37 -13.74
N ILE A 58 -8.19 8.25 -13.61
CA ILE A 58 -7.26 8.08 -14.74
C ILE A 58 -7.28 6.63 -15.20
N LYS A 59 -7.10 5.72 -14.25
CA LYS A 59 -6.81 4.33 -14.57
C LYS A 59 -7.34 3.38 -13.51
N ARG A 60 -7.77 2.20 -13.96
CA ARG A 60 -8.12 1.07 -13.12
C ARG A 60 -7.25 -0.11 -13.52
N TRP A 61 -6.24 -0.39 -12.71
CA TRP A 61 -5.38 -1.55 -12.86
C TRP A 61 -6.13 -2.79 -12.41
N LYS A 62 -6.29 -3.77 -13.29
CA LYS A 62 -7.02 -5.01 -13.04
C LYS A 62 -6.07 -6.20 -12.84
N PRO A 63 -6.51 -7.29 -12.20
CA PRO A 63 -5.78 -8.55 -12.22
C PRO A 63 -5.40 -8.99 -13.64
N PRO A 64 -4.26 -9.66 -13.84
CA PRO A 64 -3.27 -10.04 -12.84
C PRO A 64 -2.26 -8.92 -12.50
N HIS A 65 -2.35 -7.76 -13.14
CA HIS A 65 -1.39 -6.66 -12.98
C HIS A 65 -1.48 -5.97 -11.61
N SER A 66 -2.66 -5.99 -10.99
CA SER A 66 -2.87 -5.41 -9.65
C SER A 66 -2.63 -6.43 -8.54
N CYS A 67 -3.26 -7.61 -8.62
CA CYS A 67 -3.07 -8.76 -7.74
C CYS A 67 -3.36 -10.03 -8.55
N LYS A 68 -2.70 -11.14 -8.20
CA LYS A 68 -2.99 -12.47 -8.74
C LYS A 68 -4.17 -13.11 -8.03
N HIS A 69 -4.55 -14.30 -8.51
CA HIS A 69 -5.57 -15.11 -7.86
C HIS A 69 -5.11 -15.48 -6.44
N TYR A 70 -6.02 -15.44 -5.46
CA TYR A 70 -5.76 -15.65 -4.02
C TYR A 70 -4.86 -14.61 -3.33
N GLU A 71 -4.48 -13.53 -4.00
CA GLU A 71 -3.74 -12.44 -3.37
C GLU A 71 -4.70 -11.36 -2.84
N VAL A 72 -4.47 -10.95 -1.59
CA VAL A 72 -5.17 -9.85 -0.91
C VAL A 72 -4.18 -8.76 -0.59
N ARG A 73 -4.43 -7.54 -1.08
CA ARG A 73 -3.60 -6.38 -0.74
C ARG A 73 -3.96 -5.84 0.64
N LEU A 74 -2.95 -5.72 1.50
CA LEU A 74 -3.07 -5.24 2.87
C LEU A 74 -2.74 -3.75 2.99
N ASN A 75 -1.69 -3.30 2.30
CA ASN A 75 -1.27 -1.91 2.34
C ASN A 75 -0.53 -1.49 1.06
N THR A 76 -0.42 -0.18 0.85
CA THR A 76 0.23 0.42 -0.31
C THR A 76 0.91 1.72 0.09
N ALA A 77 2.13 1.93 -0.38
CA ALA A 77 2.87 3.18 -0.19
C ALA A 77 3.57 3.60 -1.49
N TYR A 78 3.56 4.90 -1.79
CA TYR A 78 4.22 5.47 -2.95
C TYR A 78 5.56 6.12 -2.55
N LYS A 79 6.56 5.97 -3.42
CA LYS A 79 7.78 6.79 -3.39
C LYS A 79 8.49 6.77 -4.74
N ASN A 80 8.99 7.92 -5.19
CA ASN A 80 9.92 8.02 -6.33
C ASN A 80 9.51 7.18 -7.55
N LYS A 81 8.25 7.32 -8.00
CA LYS A 81 7.67 6.59 -9.15
C LYS A 81 7.57 5.08 -8.95
N THR A 82 7.58 4.62 -7.71
CA THR A 82 7.37 3.23 -7.33
C THR A 82 6.22 3.10 -6.34
N LEU A 83 5.56 1.95 -6.37
CA LEU A 83 4.53 1.55 -5.43
C LEU A 83 5.01 0.30 -4.68
N ALA A 84 5.11 0.40 -3.36
CA ALA A 84 5.29 -0.74 -2.49
C ALA A 84 3.92 -1.31 -2.12
N LEU A 85 3.74 -2.61 -2.35
CA LEU A 85 2.50 -3.34 -2.11
C LEU A 85 2.77 -4.43 -1.07
N VAL A 86 2.07 -4.35 0.07
CA VAL A 86 2.04 -5.47 1.03
C VAL A 86 0.89 -6.38 0.64
N ILE A 87 1.19 -7.62 0.31
CA ILE A 87 0.24 -8.58 -0.24
C ILE A 87 0.32 -9.86 0.61
N SER A 88 -0.85 -10.42 0.94
CA SER A 88 -0.98 -11.71 1.59
C SER A 88 -1.62 -12.70 0.63
N HIS A 89 -1.10 -13.91 0.61
CA HIS A 89 -1.70 -15.01 -0.14
C HIS A 89 -2.69 -15.76 0.76
N SER A 90 -3.97 -15.82 0.38
CA SER A 90 -5.04 -16.30 1.25
C SER A 90 -4.94 -17.78 1.59
N THR A 91 -4.35 -18.61 0.71
CA THR A 91 -4.20 -20.05 0.98
C THR A 91 -2.97 -20.41 1.81
N THR A 92 -1.84 -19.71 1.65
CA THR A 92 -0.59 -20.01 2.36
C THR A 92 -0.40 -19.12 3.58
N SER A 93 -1.18 -18.06 3.70
CA SER A 93 -1.03 -16.98 4.70
C SER A 93 0.30 -16.25 4.65
N ILE A 94 1.15 -16.50 3.65
CA ILE A 94 2.44 -15.82 3.49
C ILE A 94 2.21 -14.37 3.05
N VAL A 95 2.93 -13.45 3.67
CA VAL A 95 2.95 -12.04 3.30
C VAL A 95 4.23 -11.75 2.53
N HIS A 96 4.12 -11.00 1.45
CA HIS A 96 5.27 -10.45 0.74
C HIS A 96 5.13 -8.95 0.54
N LEU A 97 6.28 -8.30 0.40
CA LEU A 97 6.42 -6.94 -0.07
C LEU A 97 6.82 -6.98 -1.55
N GLU A 98 5.99 -6.42 -2.40
CA GLU A 98 6.29 -6.25 -3.82
C GLU A 98 6.56 -4.77 -4.11
N LEU A 99 7.63 -4.46 -4.85
CA LEU A 99 7.88 -3.12 -5.36
C LEU A 99 7.61 -3.10 -6.86
N CYS A 100 6.72 -2.21 -7.29
CA CYS A 100 6.32 -2.06 -8.69
C CYS A 100 6.64 -0.65 -9.20
N SER A 101 6.83 -0.52 -10.51
CA SER A 101 6.75 0.76 -11.21
C SER A 101 5.36 1.36 -11.03
N SER A 102 5.23 2.62 -10.61
CA SER A 102 3.92 3.26 -10.48
C SER A 102 3.25 3.56 -11.85
N ILE A 103 4.04 3.52 -12.93
CA ILE A 103 3.59 3.85 -14.28
C ILE A 103 3.05 2.61 -14.99
N THR A 104 3.74 1.48 -14.84
CA THR A 104 3.44 0.23 -15.56
C THR A 104 2.88 -0.87 -14.67
N LEU A 105 3.05 -0.77 -13.36
CA LEU A 105 2.91 -1.85 -12.37
C LEU A 105 3.81 -3.06 -12.62
N ASP A 106 4.83 -2.93 -13.47
CA ASP A 106 5.82 -3.99 -13.61
C ASP A 106 6.60 -4.14 -12.30
N ARG A 107 6.71 -5.39 -11.86
CA ARG A 107 7.42 -5.75 -10.64
C ARG A 107 8.92 -5.52 -10.81
N LEU A 108 9.49 -4.73 -9.91
CA LEU A 108 10.91 -4.47 -9.79
C LEU A 108 11.59 -5.55 -8.93
N TRP A 109 11.00 -5.86 -7.78
CA TRP A 109 11.43 -6.97 -6.92
C TRP A 109 10.30 -7.45 -6.00
N LEU A 110 10.52 -8.62 -5.40
CA LEU A 110 9.62 -9.28 -4.45
C LEU A 110 10.45 -9.73 -3.23
N LEU A 111 9.93 -9.50 -2.04
CA LEU A 111 10.50 -9.98 -0.79
C LEU A 111 9.42 -10.71 0.01
N ASP A 112 9.62 -12.00 0.27
CA ASP A 112 8.80 -12.73 1.23
C ASP A 112 9.15 -12.27 2.65
N LEU A 113 8.12 -11.83 3.38
CA LEU A 113 8.22 -11.50 4.78
C LEU A 113 7.81 -12.74 5.57
N ASN A 114 8.58 -13.11 6.58
CA ASN A 114 8.23 -14.23 7.46
C ASN A 114 7.09 -13.84 8.43
N ILE A 115 5.96 -13.42 7.86
CA ILE A 115 4.73 -13.02 8.54
C ILE A 115 3.62 -13.93 8.03
N SER A 116 2.89 -14.53 8.96
CA SER A 116 1.65 -15.25 8.66
C SER A 116 0.48 -14.31 8.91
N HIS A 117 -0.29 -14.01 7.86
CA HIS A 117 -1.49 -13.17 7.96
C HIS A 117 -2.75 -13.93 7.49
N THR A 118 -3.78 -13.93 8.33
CA THR A 118 -5.12 -14.41 8.00
C THR A 118 -6.11 -13.25 7.89
N ILE A 119 -7.15 -13.43 7.07
CA ILE A 119 -8.17 -12.39 6.88
C ILE A 119 -8.84 -12.08 8.23
N GLY A 120 -8.88 -10.79 8.58
CA GLY A 120 -9.42 -10.31 9.86
C GLY A 120 -8.36 -9.94 10.90
N GLN A 121 -7.08 -10.27 10.66
CA GLN A 121 -5.99 -9.89 11.56
C GLN A 121 -5.62 -8.39 11.50
N PRO A 122 -4.88 -7.90 12.53
CA PRO A 122 -4.34 -6.56 12.57
C PRO A 122 -3.60 -6.17 11.29
N LEU A 123 -3.62 -4.88 11.00
CA LEU A 123 -3.10 -4.35 9.74
C LEU A 123 -1.58 -4.41 9.72
N ILE A 124 -1.03 -5.02 8.67
CA ILE A 124 0.37 -4.85 8.29
C ILE A 124 0.48 -3.54 7.52
N ARG A 125 1.35 -2.64 7.95
CA ARG A 125 1.54 -1.31 7.35
C ARG A 125 2.89 -1.23 6.68
N CYS A 126 2.97 -0.51 5.57
CA CYS A 126 4.25 -0.14 4.97
C CYS A 126 4.36 1.37 4.81
N SER A 127 5.58 1.86 4.90
CA SER A 127 5.91 3.24 4.58
C SER A 127 7.29 3.32 3.95
N SER A 128 7.54 4.41 3.26
CA SER A 128 8.86 4.68 2.70
C SER A 128 9.75 5.39 3.73
N LEU A 129 11.05 5.10 3.68
CA LEU A 129 12.11 5.75 4.45
C LEU A 129 13.04 6.51 3.50
N THR A 130 13.95 7.32 4.02
CA THR A 130 15.00 7.98 3.22
C THR A 130 15.82 6.97 2.40
N CYS A 131 16.45 7.43 1.30
CA CYS A 131 17.31 6.60 0.45
C CYS A 131 16.62 5.39 -0.24
N ASP A 132 15.35 5.53 -0.59
CA ASP A 132 14.53 4.49 -1.25
C ASP A 132 14.43 3.17 -0.47
N GLU A 133 14.59 3.25 0.85
CA GLU A 133 14.36 2.14 1.77
C GLU A 133 12.89 2.12 2.20
N TRP A 134 12.46 0.98 2.74
CA TRP A 134 11.08 0.76 3.15
C TRP A 134 11.03 0.20 4.55
N VAL A 135 9.93 0.48 5.24
CA VAL A 135 9.60 -0.14 6.51
C VAL A 135 8.28 -0.86 6.39
N VAL A 136 8.22 -2.10 6.89
CA VAL A 136 6.98 -2.85 7.06
C VAL A 136 6.81 -3.16 8.53
N VAL A 137 5.64 -2.86 9.08
CA VAL A 137 5.30 -3.10 10.48
C VAL A 137 4.20 -4.16 10.53
N ASP A 138 4.49 -5.26 11.19
CA ASP A 138 3.51 -6.28 11.54
C ASP A 138 3.00 -6.04 12.96
N ASN A 139 1.77 -5.54 13.06
CA ASN A 139 1.12 -5.29 14.34
C ASN A 139 0.83 -6.58 15.13
N ASN A 140 0.71 -7.74 14.45
CA ASN A 140 0.40 -9.00 15.13
C ASN A 140 1.61 -9.52 15.92
N THR A 141 2.80 -9.52 15.30
CA THR A 141 4.05 -9.95 15.96
C THR A 141 4.82 -8.81 16.60
N SER A 142 4.35 -7.56 16.44
CA SER A 142 5.07 -6.35 16.84
C SER A 142 6.49 -6.30 16.26
N GLN A 143 6.64 -6.67 14.99
CA GLN A 143 7.92 -6.65 14.28
C GLN A 143 7.96 -5.54 13.25
N LEU A 144 9.13 -4.92 13.13
CA LEU A 144 9.45 -3.92 12.14
C LEU A 144 10.55 -4.46 11.22
N PHE A 145 10.23 -4.57 9.94
CA PHE A 145 11.14 -5.00 8.89
C PHE A 145 11.67 -3.77 8.16
N HIS A 146 12.98 -3.56 8.23
CA HIS A 146 13.67 -2.53 7.45
C HIS A 146 14.18 -3.17 6.17
N VAL A 147 13.65 -2.73 5.02
CA VAL A 147 13.95 -3.26 3.70
C VAL A 147 14.76 -2.24 2.90
N LYS A 148 15.86 -2.69 2.29
CA LYS A 148 16.71 -1.88 1.43
C LYS A 148 16.06 -1.62 0.06
N LYS A 149 16.60 -0.66 -0.68
CA LYS A 149 16.16 -0.34 -2.05
C LYS A 149 16.18 -1.52 -3.04
N ASP A 150 17.02 -2.52 -2.78
CA ASP A 150 17.20 -3.70 -3.62
C ASP A 150 16.31 -4.88 -3.21
N GLY A 151 15.38 -4.66 -2.27
CA GLY A 151 14.45 -5.69 -1.80
C GLY A 151 15.02 -6.64 -0.75
N GLN A 152 16.22 -6.38 -0.22
CA GLN A 152 16.80 -7.20 0.85
C GLN A 152 16.46 -6.65 2.23
N ILE A 153 16.28 -7.54 3.21
CA ILE A 153 16.14 -7.14 4.62
C ILE A 153 17.47 -6.56 5.10
N LYS A 154 17.42 -5.34 5.62
CA LYS A 154 18.54 -4.69 6.32
C LYS A 154 18.62 -5.15 7.78
N SER A 155 17.46 -5.19 8.44
CA SER A 155 17.33 -5.50 9.85
C SER A 155 15.86 -5.73 10.20
N VAL A 156 15.63 -6.51 11.26
CA VAL A 156 14.31 -6.72 11.85
C VAL A 156 14.39 -6.30 13.31
N TYR A 157 13.45 -5.49 13.76
CA TYR A 157 13.40 -4.97 15.12
C TYR A 157 12.08 -5.35 15.80
N PRO A 158 12.10 -5.71 17.09
CA PRO A 158 10.87 -5.76 17.89
C PRO A 158 10.41 -4.33 18.21
N CYS A 159 9.11 -4.07 18.07
CA CYS A 159 8.46 -2.85 18.52
C CYS A 159 8.00 -3.02 19.98
N ASN A 160 8.53 -2.19 20.88
CA ASN A 160 8.10 -2.10 22.27
C ASN A 160 7.88 -0.62 22.65
N PRO A 161 6.64 -0.21 23.01
CA PRO A 161 5.42 -1.01 23.03
C PRO A 161 4.99 -1.44 21.62
N ALA A 162 4.10 -2.43 21.56
CA ALA A 162 3.43 -2.80 20.32
C ALA A 162 2.70 -1.57 19.71
N PRO A 163 2.76 -1.39 18.37
CA PRO A 163 2.17 -0.26 17.67
C PRO A 163 0.63 -0.30 17.59
#